data_AF-X0WAI5-F1
#
_entry.id   AF-X0WAI5-F1
#
_cell.length_a   1.000
_cell.length_b   1.000
_cell.length_c   1.000
_cell.angle_alpha   90.00
_cell.angle_beta   90.00
_cell.angle_gamma   90.00
#
_symmetry.space_group_name_H-M   'P 1'
#
loop_
_entity.id
_entity.type
_entity.pdbx_description
1 polymer ?
#
loop_
_entity_poly.entity_id
_entity_poly.type
_entity_poly.pdbx_seq_one_letter_code
_entity_poly.pdbx_strand_id
1 'polypeptide(L)' 'ELRAKKAGMALSLVKDGICQTCRVTVPTYKARMVESRRGIVTCEGCGRILYGG' A
#
# COMPACT_ATOMS: atom_id res chain seq x y z
N GLU A 1 10.86 -15.65 6.38
CA GLU A 1 9.60 -16.11 5.73
C GLU A 1 8.72 -15.00 5.14
N LEU A 2 8.46 -13.90 5.86
CA LEU A 2 7.52 -12.84 5.40
C LEU A 2 7.86 -12.20 4.04
N ARG A 3 9.15 -12.03 3.72
CA ARG A 3 9.60 -11.48 2.41
C ARG A 3 9.28 -12.42 1.26
N ALA A 4 9.47 -13.73 1.44
CA ALA A 4 9.18 -14.74 0.41
C ALA A 4 7.68 -14.76 0.08
N LYS A 5 6.82 -14.69 1.10
CA LYS A 5 5.35 -14.59 0.93
C LYS A 5 4.89 -13.34 0.16
N LYS A 6 5.73 -12.30 0.05
CA LYS A 6 5.45 -11.07 -0.69
C LYS A 6 6.25 -10.94 -1.99
N ALA A 7 6.77 -12.06 -2.52
CA ALA A 7 7.62 -12.08 -3.72
C ALA A 7 8.82 -11.12 -3.61
N GLY A 8 9.38 -10.96 -2.41
CA GLY A 8 10.54 -10.10 -2.16
C GLY A 8 10.24 -8.61 -1.98
N MET A 9 9.03 -8.13 -2.30
CA MET A 9 8.67 -6.71 -2.24
C MET A 9 7.54 -6.43 -1.23
N ALA A 10 7.89 -5.79 -0.12
CA ALA A 10 6.94 -5.43 0.94
C ALA A 10 6.23 -4.09 0.72
N LEU A 11 6.73 -3.27 -0.22
CA LEU A 11 6.20 -1.94 -0.56
C LEU A 11 5.26 -2.02 -1.76
N SER A 12 4.31 -1.09 -1.84
CA SER A 12 3.45 -0.89 -3.01
C SER A 12 3.12 0.59 -3.17
N LEU A 13 3.24 1.10 -4.40
CA LEU A 13 2.77 2.44 -4.74
C LEU A 13 1.24 2.52 -4.64
N VAL A 14 0.73 3.64 -4.15
CA VAL A 14 -0.67 4.05 -4.34
C VAL A 14 -0.72 5.07 -5.45
N LYS A 15 -1.55 4.81 -6.47
CA LYS A 15 -1.84 5.73 -7.57
C LYS A 15 -3.32 5.70 -7.88
N ASP A 16 -3.94 6.86 -8.02
CA ASP A 16 -5.38 7.01 -8.28
C ASP A 16 -6.25 6.25 -7.25
N GLY A 17 -5.81 6.22 -5.99
CA GLY A 17 -6.49 5.48 -4.92
C GLY A 17 -6.37 3.96 -5.03
N ILE A 18 -5.46 3.42 -5.86
CA ILE A 18 -5.32 1.98 -6.09
C ILE A 18 -3.94 1.48 -5.66
N CYS A 19 -3.91 0.34 -4.96
CA CYS A 19 -2.68 -0.39 -4.67
C CYS A 19 -2.13 -1.00 -5.97
N GLN A 20 -0.95 -0.56 -6.42
CA GLN A 20 -0.43 -0.97 -7.72
C GLN A 20 0.03 -2.44 -7.77
N THR A 21 0.11 -3.12 -6.63
CA THR A 21 0.48 -4.55 -6.60
C THR A 21 -0.71 -5.50 -6.68
N CYS A 22 -1.77 -5.27 -5.90
CA CYS A 22 -2.93 -6.18 -5.86
C CYS A 22 -4.20 -5.60 -6.48
N ARG A 23 -4.14 -4.35 -6.98
CA ARG A 23 -5.17 -3.68 -7.78
C ARG A 23 -6.49 -3.38 -7.06
N VAL A 24 -6.56 -3.61 -5.74
CA VAL A 24 -7.71 -3.19 -4.94
C VAL A 24 -7.70 -1.68 -4.70
N THR A 25 -8.89 -1.11 -4.59
CA THR A 25 -9.10 0.27 -4.14
C THR A 25 -8.66 0.41 -2.69
N VAL A 26 -7.85 1.44 -2.42
CA VAL A 26 -7.43 1.84 -1.08
C VAL A 26 -8.51 2.74 -0.50
N PRO A 27 -9.00 2.49 0.73
CA PRO A 27 -9.94 3.39 1.39
C PRO A 27 -9.43 4.84 1.42
N THR A 28 -10.32 5.81 1.15
CA THR A 28 -9.94 7.23 1.01
C THR A 28 -9.16 7.77 2.20
N TYR A 29 -9.52 7.37 3.43
CA TYR A 29 -8.79 7.81 4.63
C TYR A 29 -7.34 7.31 4.65
N LYS A 30 -7.08 6.08 4.17
CA LYS A 30 -5.72 5.53 4.04
C LYS A 30 -4.96 6.19 2.90
N ALA A 31 -5.61 6.45 1.76
CA ALA A 31 -4.98 7.18 0.66
C ALA A 31 -4.51 8.57 1.12
N ARG A 32 -5.34 9.31 1.86
CA ARG A 32 -4.97 10.61 2.48
C ARG A 32 -3.83 10.48 3.50
N MET A 33 -3.77 9.40 4.28
CA MET A 33 -2.64 9.16 5.20
C MET A 33 -1.33 8.93 4.46
N VAL A 34 -1.37 8.18 3.35
CA VAL A 34 -0.22 7.96 2.46
C VAL A 34 0.25 9.29 1.85
N GLU A 35 -0.66 10.09 1.32
CA GLU A 35 -0.36 11.42 0.72
C GLU A 35 0.23 12.39 1.76
N SER A 36 -0.34 12.44 2.96
CA SER A 36 0.16 13.29 4.05
C SER A 36 1.42 12.75 4.73
N ARG A 37 1.96 11.61 4.28
CA ARG A 37 3.14 10.92 4.85
C ARG A 37 2.99 10.67 6.35
N ARG A 38 1.76 10.43 6.82
CA ARG A 38 1.43 10.22 8.23
C ARG A 38 1.42 8.73 8.56
N GLY A 39 2.53 8.27 9.12
CA GLY A 39 2.66 6.91 9.66
C GLY A 39 2.82 5.83 8.58
N ILE A 40 2.83 4.58 9.04
CA ILE A 40 2.94 3.40 8.17
C ILE A 40 1.53 2.94 7.81
N VAL A 41 1.18 3.01 6.54
CA VAL A 41 -0.12 2.55 6.03
C VAL A 41 0.05 1.23 5.30
N THR A 42 -0.85 0.28 5.50
CA THR A 42 -0.82 -1.01 4.79
C THR A 42 -2.08 -1.23 3.95
N CYS A 43 -1.89 -1.89 2.81
CA CYS A 43 -2.97 -2.35 1.94
C CYS A 43 -3.78 -3.45 2.62
N GLU A 44 -5.10 -3.33 2.63
CA GLU A 44 -6.01 -4.33 3.21
C GLU A 44 -6.11 -5.60 2.34
N GLY A 45 -5.89 -5.49 1.03
CA GLY A 45 -5.95 -6.64 0.12
C GLY A 45 -4.71 -7.54 0.10
N CYS A 46 -3.50 -6.97 0.28
CA CYS A 46 -2.26 -7.76 0.20
C CYS A 46 -1.26 -7.53 1.35
N GLY A 47 -1.60 -6.67 2.31
CA GLY A 47 -0.76 -6.39 3.47
C GLY A 47 0.56 -5.68 3.17
N ARG A 48 0.79 -5.17 1.96
CA ARG A 48 1.98 -4.37 1.62
C ARG A 48 1.91 -2.99 2.24
N ILE A 49 3.06 -2.42 2.59
CA ILE A 49 3.17 -1.03 3.03
C ILE A 49 2.95 -0.13 1.82
N LEU A 50 2.07 0.84 1.98
CA LEU A 50 1.69 1.78 0.95
C LEU A 50 2.56 3.03 1.02
N TYR A 51 3.00 3.52 -0.14
CA TYR A 51 3.66 4.82 -0.27
C TYR A 51 3.08 5.59 -1.46
N GLY A 52 3.15 6.91 -1.39
CA GLY A 52 2.74 7.84 -2.44
C GLY A 52 3.95 8.48 -3.10
N GLY A 53 3.74 9.02 -4.31
CA GLY A 53 4.64 10.01 -4.93
C GLY A 53 4.48 11.36 -4.24
#